data_AF-A0A3D5E540-F1
#
_entry.id   AF-A0A3D5E540-F1
#
_cell.length_a   1.000
_cell.length_b   1.000
_cell.length_c   1.000
_cell.angle_alpha   90.00
_cell.angle_beta   90.00
_cell.angle_gamma   90.00
#
_symmetry.space_group_name_H-M   'P 1'
#
loop_
_entity.id
_entity.type
_entity.pdbx_description
1 polymer ?
#
loop_
_entity_poly.entity_id
_entity_poly.type
_entity_poly.pdbx_seq_one_letter_code
_entity_poly.pdbx_strand_id
1 'polypeptide(L)' 'FFDTADVYGNGYGEELLYKAFEKNRKDLIIATKFGYDIYSNSGERKGHKELPQKFSRENIRFSCEQSLKR' A
#
# COMPACT_ATOMS: atom_id res chain seq x y z
N PHE A 1 7.90 1.31 15.50
CA PHE A 1 6.78 0.60 14.84
C PHE A 1 6.03 1.61 13.98
N PHE A 2 5.72 1.26 12.73
CA PHE A 2 4.98 2.11 11.81
C PHE A 2 3.84 1.32 11.18
N ASP A 3 2.71 1.98 10.99
CA ASP A 3 1.53 1.40 10.33
C ASP A 3 1.17 2.26 9.11
N THR A 4 0.95 1.60 7.98
CA THR A 4 0.61 2.25 6.70
C THR A 4 -0.42 1.39 5.94
N ALA A 5 -0.72 1.75 4.70
CA ALA A 5 -1.56 0.97 3.79
C ALA A 5 -1.21 1.30 2.35
N ASP A 6 -1.37 0.33 1.44
CA ASP A 6 -1.14 0.54 0.01
C ASP A 6 -2.02 1.67 -0.56
N VAL A 7 -3.24 1.84 -0.05
CA VAL A 7 -4.16 2.90 -0.49
C VAL A 7 -3.70 4.32 -0.10
N TYR A 8 -2.79 4.48 0.86
CA TYR A 8 -2.35 5.81 1.30
C TYR A 8 -1.48 6.48 0.24
N GLY A 9 -2.09 7.43 -0.48
CA GLY A 9 -1.47 8.07 -1.63
C GLY A 9 -1.17 7.09 -2.77
N ASN A 10 -2.00 6.06 -2.95
CA ASN A 10 -1.81 5.01 -3.97
C ASN A 10 -0.39 4.40 -3.95
N GLY A 11 0.10 4.07 -2.76
CA GLY A 11 1.42 3.48 -2.51
C GLY A 11 2.45 4.48 -2.00
N TYR A 12 2.21 5.78 -2.15
CA TYR A 12 3.19 6.80 -1.78
C TYR A 12 3.53 6.81 -0.28
N GLY A 13 2.58 6.45 0.59
CA GLY A 13 2.84 6.32 2.02
C GLY A 13 3.92 5.28 2.36
N GLU A 14 3.96 4.15 1.63
CA GLU A 14 4.99 3.12 1.78
C GLU A 14 6.35 3.61 1.26
N GLU A 15 6.38 4.27 0.10
CA GLU A 15 7.63 4.85 -0.44
C GLU A 15 8.25 5.90 0.49
N LEU A 16 7.41 6.70 1.16
CA LEU A 16 7.88 7.69 2.12
C LEU A 16 8.54 7.03 3.34
N LEU A 17 8.01 5.91 3.83
CA LEU A 17 8.64 5.17 4.91
C LEU A 17 10.01 4.61 4.48
N TYR A 18 10.13 4.10 3.26
CA TYR A 18 11.43 3.69 2.72
C TYR A 18 12.39 4.88 2.66
N LYS A 19 11.99 5.99 2.04
CA LYS A 19 12.85 7.19 1.89
C LYS A 19 13.28 7.77 3.24
N ALA A 20 12.41 7.75 4.25
CA ALA A 20 12.71 8.25 5.59
C ALA A 20 13.69 7.36 6.36
N PHE A 21 13.68 6.05 6.12
CA PHE A 21 14.40 5.06 6.94
C PHE A 21 15.26 4.08 6.14
N GLU A 22 15.68 4.45 4.94
CA GLU A 22 16.44 3.60 4.00
C GLU A 22 17.63 2.90 4.69
N LYS A 23 18.37 3.63 5.53
CA LYS A 23 19.55 3.13 6.25
C LYS A 23 19.23 2.19 7.43
N ASN A 24 18.01 2.26 7.98
CA ASN A 24 17.60 1.55 9.19
C ASN A 24 16.41 0.61 8.96
N ARG A 25 16.08 0.27 7.71
CA ARG A 25 14.91 -0.53 7.34
C ARG A 25 14.79 -1.85 8.12
N LYS A 26 15.92 -2.48 8.47
CA LYS A 26 15.99 -3.75 9.21
C LYS A 26 15.60 -3.63 10.69
N ASP A 27 15.73 -2.43 11.26
CA ASP A 27 15.42 -2.16 12.67
C ASP A 27 13.95 -1.78 12.86
N LEU A 28 13.19 -1.69 11.76
CA LEU A 28 11.80 -1.25 11.77
C LEU A 28 10.82 -2.41 11.70
N ILE A 29 9.86 -2.39 12.62
CA ILE A 29 8.62 -3.15 12.50
C ILE A 29 7.62 -2.28 11.72
N ILE A 30 7.21 -2.75 10.55
CA ILE A 30 6.23 -2.10 9.67
C ILE A 30 5.03 -3.02 9.52
N ALA A 31 3.84 -2.50 9.84
CA ALA A 31 2.57 -3.08 9.44
C ALA A 31 2.05 -2.31 8.21
N THR A 32 1.55 -3.03 7.22
CA THR A 32 0.82 -2.45 6.10
C THR A 32 -0.50 -3.19 5.88
N LYS A 33 -1.40 -2.58 5.14
CA LYS A 33 -2.73 -3.10 4.83
C LYS A 33 -2.94 -3.07 3.33
N PHE A 34 -3.80 -3.95 2.84
CA PHE A 34 -4.20 -4.07 1.45
C PHE A 34 -5.70 -4.32 1.35
N GLY A 35 -6.24 -4.20 0.14
CA GLY A 35 -7.60 -4.65 -0.19
C GLY A 35 -8.31 -3.77 -1.20
N TYR A 36 -8.04 -2.46 -1.18
CA TYR A 36 -8.60 -1.55 -2.17
C TYR A 36 -7.91 -1.74 -3.54
N ASP A 37 -8.70 -1.73 -4.61
CA ASP A 37 -8.21 -1.81 -5.99
C ASP A 37 -7.72 -0.45 -6.46
N ILE A 38 -6.51 -0.10 -6.02
CA ILE A 38 -5.78 1.10 -6.45
C ILE A 38 -5.01 0.90 -7.76
N TYR A 39 -4.97 -0.34 -8.28
CA TYR A 39 -4.14 -0.73 -9.42
C TYR A 39 -4.89 -0.66 -10.74
N SER A 40 -6.18 -1.03 -10.74
CA SER A 40 -7.01 -1.05 -11.95
C SER A 40 -7.70 0.29 -12.19
N ASN A 41 -7.88 1.08 -11.12
CA ASN A 41 -8.53 2.38 -11.14
C ASN A 41 -7.53 3.47 -10.69
N SER A 42 -6.49 3.70 -11.48
CA SER A 42 -5.50 4.77 -11.25
C SER A 42 -6.05 6.19 -11.43
N GLY A 43 -7.35 6.34 -11.70
CA GLY A 43 -8.02 7.63 -11.83
C GLY A 43 -8.25 8.33 -10.49
N GLU A 44 -8.46 9.65 -10.54
CA GLU A 44 -8.77 10.45 -9.35
C GLU A 44 -10.00 9.92 -8.61
N ARG A 45 -9.88 9.81 -7.28
CA ARG A 45 -10.97 9.41 -6.40
C ARG A 45 -12.14 10.39 -6.56
N LYS A 46 -13.23 9.94 -7.17
CA LYS A 46 -14.45 10.75 -7.36
C LYS A 46 -15.22 10.85 -6.05
N GLY A 47 -14.87 11.85 -5.24
CA GLY A 47 -15.54 12.17 -3.97
C GLY A 47 -15.31 11.13 -2.87
N HIS A 48 -16.19 11.12 -1.86
CA HIS A 48 -16.10 10.25 -0.68
C HIS A 48 -16.72 8.87 -0.90
N LYS A 49 -16.54 8.28 -2.09
CA LYS A 49 -16.98 6.90 -2.33
C LYS A 49 -15.93 5.91 -1.82
N GLU A 50 -16.42 4.77 -1.35
CA GLU A 50 -15.58 3.63 -1.06
C GLU A 50 -14.99 3.09 -2.36
N LEU A 51 -13.70 2.75 -2.33
CA LEU A 51 -13.03 2.16 -3.48
C LEU A 51 -13.44 0.69 -3.63
N PRO A 52 -13.49 0.15 -4.86
CA PRO A 52 -13.67 -1.28 -5.07
C PRO A 52 -12.60 -2.07 -4.30
N GLN A 53 -12.95 -3.26 -3.81
CA GLN A 53 -12.06 -4.11 -3.03
C GLN A 53 -11.79 -5.43 -3.76
N LYS A 54 -10.59 -5.99 -3.62
CA LYS A 54 -10.14 -7.24 -4.24
C LYS A 54 -9.42 -8.14 -3.24
N PHE A 55 -10.11 -9.19 -2.81
CA PHE A 55 -9.59 -10.17 -1.84
C PHE A 55 -9.43 -11.59 -2.39
N SER A 56 -9.42 -11.77 -3.72
CA SER A 56 -9.05 -13.07 -4.28
C SER A 56 -7.60 -13.41 -3.89
N ARG A 57 -7.27 -14.70 -3.82
CA ARG A 57 -5.92 -15.17 -3.47
C ARG A 57 -4.84 -14.50 -4.32
N GLU A 58 -5.11 -14.37 -5.61
CA GLU A 58 -4.21 -13.77 -6.60
C GLU A 58 -4.00 -12.28 -6.31
N ASN A 59 -5.07 -11.55 -5.98
CA ASN A 59 -4.99 -10.12 -5.68
C ASN A 59 -4.32 -9.84 -4.33
N ILE A 60 -4.58 -10.67 -3.31
CA ILE A 60 -3.89 -10.57 -2.02
C ILE A 60 -2.38 -10.72 -2.23
N ARG A 61 -1.96 -11.77 -2.95
CA ARG A 61 -0.55 -11.99 -3.25
C ARG A 61 0.02 -10.80 -4.02
N PHE A 62 -0.68 -10.34 -5.05
CA PHE A 62 -0.24 -9.20 -5.85
C PHE A 62 -0.03 -7.95 -5.00
N SER A 63 -0.99 -7.57 -4.15
CA SER A 63 -0.85 -6.40 -3.27
C SER A 63 0.34 -6.53 -2.32
N CYS A 64 0.56 -7.71 -1.72
CA CYS A 64 1.72 -7.96 -0.87
C CYS A 64 3.04 -7.75 -1.63
N GLU A 65 3.16 -8.28 -2.85
CA GLU A 65 4.38 -8.10 -3.66
C GLU A 65 4.58 -6.63 -4.04
N GLN A 66 3.51 -5.87 -4.30
CA GLN A 66 3.62 -4.43 -4.55
C GLN A 66 4.07 -3.65 -3.31
N SER A 67 3.56 -3.99 -2.12
CA SER A 67 4.01 -3.38 -0.86
C SER A 67 5.46 -3.73 -0.53
N LEU A 68 5.93 -4.94 -0.86
CA LEU A 68 7.34 -5.33 -0.67
C LEU A 68 8.29 -4.60 -1.63
N LYS A 69 7.81 -4.19 -2.80
CA LYS A 69 8.60 -3.47 -3.81
C LYS A 69 8.81 -1.99 -3.47
N ARG A 70 7.88 -1.39 -2.72
CA ARG A 70 7.91 0.02 -2.30
C ARG A 70 8.76 0.21 -1.05
#